data_AF-A0A426UA49-F1
#
_entry.id   AF-A0A426UA49-F1
#
_cell.length_a   1.000
_cell.length_b   1.000
_cell.length_c   1.000
_cell.angle_alpha   90.00
_cell.angle_beta   90.00
_cell.angle_gamma   90.00
#
_symmetry.space_group_name_H-M   'P 1'
#
loop_
_entity.id
_entity.type
_entity.pdbx_description
1 polymer ?
#
loop_
_entity_poly.entity_id
_entity_poly.type
_entity_poly.pdbx_seq_one_letter_code
_entity_poly.pdbx_strand_id
1 'polypeptide(L)'
;MSEEGSILRDLFNIHPSAYVFPQTFVAGMITIGPECSIWPMSVLRADTVPITLGMGCNVQDGCIIHGDPGFPVVIGDWVTLGHGAIVHGAVVEDEVLVGIGAVVLNGARIGRGSIIGARALVTEGMQVPPGSLVLGVPGRVVRPLSAQQVAQIRATAERYVARKERYRLRGTPNGEKRGLMPTTNEPAPEPEEPQPPEISPPSAPATLQPPEPPAALTAIMQAAAGLLMPSESDAPFTPFHWTEDGPITPEGILAALERSADTPIVTGDALALLNQLAAERAWFGTEERTTAQRFAHLRDTLTTHLHDLTLYRVGEIEVTLLLVGKDAQAQWLGLRTLVVET
;
A
#
# COMPACT_ATOMS: atom_id res chain seq x y z
N MET A 1 -12.08 50.51 15.04
CA MET A 1 -12.66 49.27 14.50
C MET A 1 -12.46 49.32 13.00
N SER A 2 -11.39 48.71 12.49
CA SER A 2 -11.18 48.57 11.04
C SER A 2 -11.73 47.22 10.62
N GLU A 3 -12.75 47.25 9.76
CA GLU A 3 -13.40 46.13 9.08
C GLU A 3 -12.44 45.48 8.06
N GLU A 4 -11.33 44.91 8.51
CA GLU A 4 -10.67 43.84 7.75
C GLU A 4 -11.16 42.53 8.35
N GLY A 5 -12.32 42.07 7.87
CA GLY A 5 -12.75 40.71 8.11
C GLY A 5 -11.62 39.78 7.72
N SER A 6 -11.03 39.09 8.70
CA SER A 6 -9.90 38.17 8.55
C SER A 6 -10.24 37.12 7.51
N ILE A 7 -9.90 37.37 6.25
CA ILE A 7 -9.96 36.37 5.20
C ILE A 7 -9.01 35.27 5.64
N LEU A 8 -9.54 34.09 5.98
CA LEU A 8 -8.74 32.88 6.14
C LEU A 8 -8.00 32.67 4.82
N ARG A 9 -6.70 32.95 4.81
CA ARG A 9 -5.84 32.73 3.66
C ARG A 9 -5.27 31.32 3.78
N ASP A 10 -5.47 30.54 2.72
CA ASP A 10 -4.82 29.25 2.58
C ASP A 10 -3.33 29.46 2.33
N LEU A 11 -2.51 28.78 3.14
CA LEU A 11 -1.05 28.77 3.04
C LEU A 11 -0.61 27.31 2.90
N PHE A 12 -0.49 26.88 1.64
CA PHE A 12 -0.14 25.50 1.31
C PHE A 12 1.33 25.40 0.92
N ASN A 13 2.08 24.61 1.68
CA ASN A 13 3.42 24.17 1.35
C ASN A 13 3.40 22.65 1.13
N ILE A 14 3.08 22.23 -0.09
CA ILE A 14 2.92 20.82 -0.45
C ILE A 14 4.06 20.42 -1.36
N HIS A 15 4.84 19.42 -0.95
CA HIS A 15 5.96 18.95 -1.75
C HIS A 15 5.47 18.39 -3.11
N PRO A 16 6.16 18.64 -4.24
CA PRO A 16 5.71 18.19 -5.57
C PRO A 16 5.56 16.67 -5.73
N SER A 17 6.25 15.88 -4.92
CA SER A 17 6.11 14.42 -4.91
C SER A 17 4.99 13.91 -4.00
N ALA A 18 4.38 14.76 -3.17
CA ALA A 18 3.19 14.38 -2.44
C ALA A 18 2.00 14.25 -3.40
N TYR A 19 1.05 13.39 -3.05
CA TYR A 19 -0.18 13.20 -3.83
C TYR A 19 -1.40 13.46 -2.97
N VAL A 20 -2.17 14.49 -3.33
CA VAL A 20 -3.43 14.83 -2.66
C VAL A 20 -4.58 14.44 -3.58
N PHE A 21 -5.39 13.46 -3.17
CA PHE A 21 -6.51 13.03 -3.97
C PHE A 21 -7.53 14.16 -4.16
N PRO A 22 -8.14 14.33 -5.35
CA PRO A 22 -9.08 15.42 -5.62
C PRO A 22 -10.31 15.47 -4.72
N GLN A 23 -10.68 14.34 -4.10
CA GLN A 23 -11.81 14.24 -3.16
C GLN A 23 -11.45 14.68 -1.73
N THR A 24 -10.25 15.19 -1.50
CA THR A 24 -9.78 15.67 -0.19
C THR A 24 -10.21 17.12 0.02
N PHE A 25 -10.61 17.46 1.24
CA PHE A 25 -10.77 18.85 1.67
C PHE A 25 -9.51 19.32 2.41
N VAL A 26 -8.89 20.39 1.94
CA VAL A 26 -7.67 20.98 2.53
C VAL A 26 -7.88 22.49 2.65
N ALA A 27 -7.67 23.06 3.84
CA ALA A 27 -7.82 24.50 4.10
C ALA A 27 -6.87 24.98 5.20
N GLY A 28 -6.47 26.26 5.13
CA GLY A 28 -5.64 26.94 6.12
C GLY A 28 -4.13 26.72 5.95
N MET A 29 -3.40 26.63 7.08
CA MET A 29 -1.94 26.54 7.11
C MET A 29 -1.45 25.07 7.09
N ILE A 30 -1.12 24.57 5.89
CA ILE A 30 -0.80 23.17 5.67
C ILE A 30 0.62 23.02 5.13
N THR A 31 1.41 22.18 5.79
CA THR A 31 2.68 21.69 5.25
C THR A 31 2.63 20.17 5.06
N ILE A 32 2.91 19.71 3.85
CA ILE A 32 2.95 18.28 3.48
C ILE A 32 4.32 17.97 2.87
N GLY A 33 5.09 17.13 3.56
CA GLY A 33 6.42 16.73 3.12
C GLY A 33 6.43 15.76 1.92
N PRO A 34 7.64 15.41 1.44
CA PRO A 34 7.82 14.58 0.26
C PRO A 34 7.22 13.19 0.45
N GLU A 35 6.83 12.56 -0.66
CA GLU A 35 6.26 11.21 -0.70
C GLU A 35 4.98 11.00 0.12
N CYS A 36 4.36 12.05 0.65
CA CYS A 36 3.10 11.92 1.35
C CYS A 36 1.94 11.57 0.41
N SER A 37 0.92 10.90 0.93
CA SER A 37 -0.35 10.65 0.23
C SER A 37 -1.56 10.99 1.10
N ILE A 38 -2.46 11.83 0.59
CA ILE A 38 -3.71 12.19 1.27
C ILE A 38 -4.88 11.63 0.47
N TRP A 39 -5.56 10.64 1.04
CA TRP A 39 -6.51 9.77 0.37
C TRP A 39 -7.94 10.34 0.36
N PRO A 40 -8.82 9.84 -0.53
CA PRO A 40 -10.17 10.38 -0.75
C PRO A 40 -10.96 10.64 0.53
N MET A 41 -11.78 11.69 0.49
CA MET A 41 -12.68 12.08 1.59
C MET A 41 -12.00 12.46 2.90
N SER A 42 -10.66 12.58 2.92
CA SER A 42 -9.95 13.10 4.08
C SER A 42 -10.14 14.62 4.21
N VAL A 43 -10.12 15.11 5.44
CA VAL A 43 -10.30 16.51 5.80
C VAL A 43 -9.08 16.98 6.59
N LEU A 44 -8.32 17.91 6.02
CA LEU A 44 -7.22 18.61 6.68
C LEU A 44 -7.61 20.08 6.83
N ARG A 45 -8.04 20.47 8.03
CA ARG A 45 -8.49 21.84 8.28
C ARG A 45 -7.56 22.51 9.29
N ALA A 46 -6.67 23.35 8.78
CA ALA A 46 -5.68 24.12 9.54
C ALA A 46 -6.05 25.61 9.61
N ASP A 47 -7.33 25.91 9.81
CA ASP A 47 -7.86 27.27 9.94
C ASP A 47 -7.55 27.89 11.31
N THR A 48 -7.35 27.06 12.33
CA THR A 48 -7.16 27.46 13.72
C THR A 48 -5.69 27.35 14.16
N VAL A 49 -5.03 26.27 13.75
CA VAL A 49 -3.63 25.95 14.05
C VAL A 49 -2.99 25.26 12.85
N PRO A 50 -1.66 25.35 12.67
CA PRO A 50 -1.00 24.69 11.56
C PRO A 50 -1.08 23.16 11.69
N ILE A 51 -1.16 22.50 10.53
CA ILE A 51 -0.98 21.05 10.40
C ILE A 51 0.29 20.81 9.58
N THR A 52 1.21 20.02 10.12
CA THR A 52 2.47 19.66 9.47
C THR A 52 2.60 18.14 9.37
N LEU A 53 2.90 17.65 8.17
CA LEU A 53 3.25 16.25 7.90
C LEU A 53 4.70 16.18 7.42
N GLY A 54 5.45 15.22 7.95
CA GLY A 54 6.81 14.86 7.53
C GLY A 54 6.84 14.18 6.16
N MET A 55 7.85 13.34 5.93
CA MET A 55 7.99 12.58 4.69
C MET A 55 7.28 11.23 4.72
N GLY A 56 6.80 10.75 3.57
CA GLY A 56 6.30 9.38 3.40
C GLY A 56 5.03 9.03 4.20
N CYS A 57 4.33 10.03 4.73
CA CYS A 57 3.10 9.81 5.50
C CYS A 57 1.94 9.40 4.58
N ASN A 58 1.01 8.62 5.10
CA ASN A 58 -0.25 8.32 4.41
C ASN A 58 -1.42 8.65 5.33
N VAL A 59 -2.27 9.57 4.87
CA VAL A 59 -3.53 9.95 5.51
C VAL A 59 -4.65 9.26 4.74
N GLN A 60 -5.06 8.08 5.21
CA GLN A 60 -5.96 7.20 4.49
C GLN A 60 -7.39 7.73 4.45
N ASP A 61 -8.25 7.06 3.69
CA ASP A 61 -9.60 7.52 3.34
C ASP A 61 -10.42 7.97 4.56
N GLY A 62 -11.06 9.14 4.43
CA GLY A 62 -11.97 9.66 5.45
C GLY A 62 -11.31 10.12 6.76
N CYS A 63 -9.98 10.26 6.82
CA CYS A 63 -9.33 10.81 8.02
C CYS A 63 -9.73 12.27 8.28
N ILE A 64 -9.76 12.67 9.55
CA ILE A 64 -10.04 14.06 9.95
C ILE A 64 -8.86 14.58 10.77
N ILE A 65 -8.26 15.68 10.31
CA ILE A 65 -7.14 16.35 10.96
C ILE A 65 -7.51 17.80 11.24
N HIS A 66 -7.48 18.18 12.52
CA HIS A 66 -7.84 19.50 13.02
C HIS A 66 -7.10 19.77 14.34
N GLY A 67 -7.21 20.97 14.91
CA GLY A 67 -6.68 21.25 16.24
C GLY A 67 -7.28 22.52 16.83
N ASP A 68 -7.27 22.60 18.15
CA ASP A 68 -7.69 23.80 18.88
C ASP A 68 -6.52 24.78 19.05
N PRO A 69 -6.79 26.07 19.33
CA PRO A 69 -5.73 27.06 19.56
C PRO A 69 -4.73 26.58 20.62
N GLY A 70 -3.44 26.66 20.31
CA GLY A 70 -2.36 26.18 21.20
C GLY A 70 -2.00 24.70 21.03
N PHE A 71 -2.76 23.94 20.25
CA PHE A 71 -2.53 22.53 19.98
C PHE A 71 -2.35 22.29 18.48
N PRO A 72 -1.19 22.64 17.88
CA PRO A 72 -0.94 22.33 16.47
C PRO A 72 -0.87 20.82 16.24
N VAL A 73 -1.15 20.39 15.01
CA VAL A 73 -0.94 18.99 14.62
C VAL A 73 0.44 18.85 13.98
N VAL A 74 1.25 17.97 14.56
CA VAL A 74 2.57 17.64 14.02
C VAL A 74 2.63 16.13 13.82
N ILE A 75 2.74 15.71 12.57
CA ILE A 75 2.90 14.32 12.16
C ILE A 75 4.32 14.17 11.61
N GLY A 76 5.12 13.31 12.24
CA GLY A 76 6.50 13.02 11.87
C GLY A 76 6.61 12.19 10.59
N ASP A 77 7.78 11.62 10.37
CA ASP A 77 8.06 10.89 9.13
C ASP A 77 7.48 9.47 9.15
N TRP A 78 7.07 8.96 7.99
CA TRP A 78 6.64 7.57 7.79
C TRP A 78 5.47 7.14 8.68
N VAL A 79 4.56 8.08 8.95
CA VAL A 79 3.35 7.86 9.73
C VAL A 79 2.20 7.36 8.84
N THR A 80 1.52 6.32 9.29
CA THR A 80 0.24 5.86 8.73
C THR A 80 -0.90 6.33 9.62
N LEU A 81 -1.81 7.15 9.07
CA LEU A 81 -3.13 7.36 9.65
C LEU A 81 -4.13 6.47 8.93
N GLY A 82 -4.59 5.43 9.61
CA GLY A 82 -5.52 4.43 9.11
C GLY A 82 -6.88 5.02 8.75
N HIS A 83 -7.62 4.36 7.87
CA HIS A 83 -8.93 4.83 7.39
C HIS A 83 -9.82 5.38 8.51
N GLY A 84 -10.37 6.57 8.31
CA GLY A 84 -11.27 7.22 9.27
C GLY A 84 -10.63 7.63 10.61
N ALA A 85 -9.30 7.62 10.74
CA ALA A 85 -8.63 8.09 11.95
C ALA A 85 -8.85 9.59 12.15
N ILE A 86 -8.89 10.01 13.41
CA ILE A 86 -9.04 11.42 13.81
C ILE A 86 -7.79 11.82 14.59
N VAL A 87 -7.09 12.85 14.11
CA VAL A 87 -5.97 13.48 14.83
C VAL A 87 -6.36 14.92 15.14
N HIS A 88 -6.54 15.22 16.41
CA HIS A 88 -6.98 16.51 16.90
C HIS A 88 -5.91 17.12 17.80
N GLY A 89 -5.17 18.11 17.30
CA GLY A 89 -4.18 18.90 18.05
C GLY A 89 -3.10 18.10 18.78
N ALA A 90 -2.54 17.09 18.12
CA ALA A 90 -1.60 16.15 18.72
C ALA A 90 -0.26 16.10 17.99
N VAL A 91 0.76 15.59 18.70
CA VAL A 91 2.06 15.24 18.11
C VAL A 91 2.13 13.74 17.91
N VAL A 92 2.31 13.32 16.66
CA VAL A 92 2.57 11.93 16.27
C VAL A 92 4.00 11.88 15.76
N GLU A 93 4.89 11.21 16.49
CA GLU A 93 6.31 11.08 16.10
C GLU A 93 6.49 10.09 14.93
N ASP A 94 7.74 9.93 14.50
CA ASP A 94 8.08 9.13 13.33
C ASP A 94 7.67 7.66 13.47
N GLU A 95 7.40 7.02 12.34
CA GLU A 95 7.12 5.59 12.24
C GLU A 95 6.01 5.16 13.22
N VAL A 96 4.91 5.90 13.21
CA VAL A 96 3.70 5.56 13.98
C VAL A 96 2.62 5.05 13.04
N LEU A 97 1.91 4.01 13.49
CA LEU A 97 0.68 3.55 12.85
C LEU A 97 -0.51 3.90 13.76
N VAL A 98 -1.33 4.83 13.32
CA VAL A 98 -2.63 5.13 13.93
C VAL A 98 -3.68 4.27 13.24
N GLY A 99 -4.26 3.33 13.97
CA GLY A 99 -5.17 2.33 13.42
C GLY A 99 -6.48 2.91 12.90
N ILE A 100 -7.18 2.12 12.09
CA ILE A 100 -8.47 2.46 11.49
C ILE A 100 -9.45 2.98 12.55
N GLY A 101 -10.01 4.17 12.31
CA GLY A 101 -11.00 4.80 13.18
C GLY A 101 -10.50 5.16 14.58
N ALA A 102 -9.19 5.13 14.84
CA ALA A 102 -8.64 5.58 16.11
C ALA A 102 -8.74 7.12 16.25
N VAL A 103 -8.80 7.59 17.49
CA VAL A 103 -8.93 9.02 17.80
C VAL A 103 -7.77 9.44 18.71
N VAL A 104 -7.07 10.50 18.33
CA VAL A 104 -5.99 11.11 19.11
C VAL A 104 -6.37 12.56 19.42
N LEU A 105 -6.49 12.89 20.71
CA LEU A 105 -6.98 14.19 21.18
C LEU A 105 -5.87 15.19 21.55
N ASN A 106 -6.27 16.43 21.82
CA ASN A 106 -5.39 17.58 22.01
C ASN A 106 -4.28 17.33 23.03
N GLY A 107 -3.07 17.77 22.70
CA GLY A 107 -1.90 17.69 23.57
C GLY A 107 -1.36 16.28 23.79
N ALA A 108 -1.97 15.25 23.18
CA ALA A 108 -1.39 13.92 23.19
C ALA A 108 -0.09 13.88 22.38
N ARG A 109 0.85 13.07 22.84
CA ARG A 109 2.10 12.76 22.14
C ARG A 109 2.22 11.26 21.94
N ILE A 110 2.31 10.84 20.69
CA ILE A 110 2.54 9.45 20.32
C ILE A 110 4.03 9.26 20.05
N GLY A 111 4.72 8.52 20.92
CA GLY A 111 6.14 8.26 20.78
C GLY A 111 6.47 7.43 19.54
N ARG A 112 7.64 7.67 18.94
CA ARG A 112 8.12 7.00 17.72
C ARG A 112 7.95 5.48 17.76
N GLY A 113 7.64 4.87 16.62
CA GLY A 113 7.58 3.41 16.51
C GLY A 113 6.40 2.80 17.25
N SER A 114 5.32 3.55 17.50
CA SER A 114 4.15 3.07 18.25
C SER A 114 2.99 2.68 17.34
N ILE A 115 2.12 1.81 17.84
CA ILE A 115 0.85 1.45 17.20
C ILE A 115 -0.31 1.87 18.11
N ILE A 116 -1.19 2.70 17.57
CA ILE A 116 -2.51 2.96 18.15
C ILE A 116 -3.47 1.98 17.48
N GLY A 117 -4.07 1.06 18.25
CA GLY A 117 -4.97 0.06 17.69
C GLY A 117 -6.22 0.67 17.07
N ALA A 118 -6.86 -0.09 16.18
CA ALA A 118 -8.11 0.31 15.56
C ALA A 118 -9.15 0.73 16.62
N ARG A 119 -9.82 1.85 16.38
CA ARG A 119 -10.84 2.45 17.27
C ARG A 119 -10.38 2.78 18.69
N ALA A 120 -9.07 2.81 18.96
CA ALA A 120 -8.58 3.25 20.26
C ALA A 120 -8.76 4.77 20.44
N LEU A 121 -8.98 5.21 21.68
CA LEU A 121 -9.10 6.64 22.03
C LEU A 121 -7.89 7.07 22.86
N VAL A 122 -6.94 7.78 22.26
CA VAL A 122 -5.87 8.47 23.00
C VAL A 122 -6.43 9.78 23.55
N THR A 123 -6.55 9.86 24.87
CA THR A 123 -7.15 11.00 25.57
C THR A 123 -6.25 12.23 25.56
N GLU A 124 -6.82 13.40 25.85
CA GLU A 124 -6.09 14.66 25.93
C GLU A 124 -4.85 14.56 26.83
N GLY A 125 -3.75 15.17 26.38
CA GLY A 125 -2.49 15.23 27.12
C GLY A 125 -1.76 13.89 27.30
N MET A 126 -2.31 12.77 26.81
CA MET A 126 -1.72 11.45 27.01
C MET A 126 -0.32 11.36 26.37
N GLN A 127 0.66 10.93 27.16
CA GLN A 127 2.03 10.68 26.71
C GLN A 127 2.20 9.18 26.47
N VAL A 128 2.27 8.77 25.21
CA VAL A 128 2.52 7.38 24.81
C VAL A 128 4.03 7.19 24.64
N PRO A 129 4.67 6.29 25.41
CA PRO A 129 6.10 6.02 25.25
C PRO A 129 6.42 5.45 23.85
N PRO A 130 7.63 5.66 23.30
CA PRO A 130 8.05 5.03 22.05
C PRO A 130 7.92 3.51 22.07
N GLY A 131 7.65 2.91 20.90
CA GLY A 131 7.54 1.46 20.78
C GLY A 131 6.32 0.84 21.48
N SER A 132 5.25 1.61 21.71
CA SER A 132 4.08 1.15 22.49
C SER A 132 2.95 0.63 21.62
N LEU A 133 2.24 -0.39 22.11
CA LEU A 133 0.90 -0.74 21.63
C LEU A 133 -0.16 -0.10 22.54
N VAL A 134 -1.06 0.70 21.97
CA VAL A 134 -2.19 1.31 22.68
C VAL A 134 -3.51 0.73 22.20
N LEU A 135 -4.34 0.22 23.09
CA LEU A 135 -5.65 -0.36 22.76
C LEU A 135 -6.77 0.20 23.64
N GLY A 136 -8.00 0.19 23.12
CA GLY A 136 -9.23 0.42 23.88
C GLY A 136 -9.75 1.86 23.95
N VAL A 137 -10.87 2.03 24.64
CA VAL A 137 -11.54 3.32 24.87
C VAL A 137 -11.90 3.41 26.37
N PRO A 138 -11.24 4.28 27.15
CA PRO A 138 -10.06 5.06 26.78
C PRO A 138 -8.83 4.16 26.53
N GLY A 139 -7.95 4.60 25.65
CA GLY A 139 -6.73 3.90 25.25
C GLY A 139 -5.78 3.70 26.41
N ARG A 140 -5.13 2.53 26.46
CA ARG A 140 -4.09 2.20 27.43
C ARG A 140 -2.91 1.58 26.72
N VAL A 141 -1.69 1.94 27.17
CA VAL A 141 -0.48 1.23 26.78
C VAL A 141 -0.57 -0.17 27.36
N VAL A 142 -0.68 -1.18 26.49
CA VAL A 142 -0.86 -2.57 26.92
C VAL A 142 0.47 -3.32 27.01
N ARG A 143 1.39 -3.07 26.08
CA ARG A 143 2.71 -3.68 26.01
C ARG A 143 3.62 -2.95 25.01
N PRO A 144 4.94 -3.17 25.04
CA PRO A 144 5.83 -2.84 23.94
C PRO A 144 5.49 -3.62 22.65
N LEU A 145 5.90 -3.08 21.50
CA LEU A 145 5.83 -3.75 20.21
C LEU A 145 6.89 -4.85 20.08
N SER A 146 6.58 -5.87 19.28
CA SER A 146 7.58 -6.83 18.81
C SER A 146 8.43 -6.24 17.68
N ALA A 147 9.60 -6.82 17.41
CA ALA A 147 10.46 -6.40 16.30
C ALA A 147 9.73 -6.47 14.94
N GLN A 148 8.91 -7.50 14.74
CA GLN A 148 8.08 -7.62 13.55
C GLN A 148 7.06 -6.48 13.42
N GLN A 149 6.40 -6.11 14.52
CA GLN A 149 5.45 -4.99 14.52
C GLN A 149 6.14 -3.66 14.21
N VAL A 150 7.35 -3.43 14.74
CA VAL A 150 8.14 -2.23 14.43
C VAL A 150 8.49 -2.18 12.94
N ALA A 151 9.01 -3.27 12.37
CA ALA A 151 9.31 -3.35 10.94
C ALA A 151 8.08 -3.12 10.05
N GLN A 152 6.91 -3.60 10.48
CA GLN A 152 5.67 -3.47 9.73
C GLN A 152 5.18 -2.03 9.60
N ILE A 153 5.46 -1.16 10.58
CA ILE A 153 5.04 0.25 10.51
C ILE A 153 5.70 0.91 9.30
N ARG A 154 7.01 0.74 9.18
CA ARG A 154 7.79 1.28 8.08
C ARG A 154 7.37 0.70 6.73
N ALA A 155 7.24 -0.62 6.64
CA ALA A 155 6.81 -1.30 5.43
C ALA A 155 5.41 -0.86 4.98
N THR A 156 4.52 -0.52 5.91
CA THR A 156 3.19 0.02 5.60
C THR A 156 3.27 1.38 4.94
N ALA A 157 4.08 2.30 5.48
CA ALA A 157 4.26 3.61 4.89
C ALA A 157 4.88 3.53 3.49
N GLU A 158 5.91 2.71 3.29
CA GLU A 158 6.57 2.51 1.99
C GLU A 158 5.63 1.92 0.93
N ARG A 159 4.77 0.96 1.31
CA ARG A 159 3.74 0.43 0.41
C ARG A 159 2.80 1.53 -0.07
N TYR A 160 2.43 2.46 0.81
CA TYR A 160 1.57 3.59 0.43
C TYR A 160 2.28 4.60 -0.47
N VAL A 161 3.59 4.80 -0.32
CA VAL A 161 4.41 5.58 -1.27
C VAL A 161 4.36 4.95 -2.67
N ALA A 162 4.58 3.63 -2.78
CA ALA A 162 4.47 2.93 -4.06
C ALA A 162 3.03 2.97 -4.62
N ARG A 163 2.03 2.86 -3.74
CA ARG A 163 0.61 2.86 -4.12
C ARG A 163 0.18 4.20 -4.70
N LYS A 164 0.55 5.33 -4.10
CA LYS A 164 0.16 6.65 -4.62
C LYS A 164 0.68 6.88 -6.04
N GLU A 165 1.86 6.37 -6.39
CA GLU A 165 2.41 6.55 -7.73
C GLU A 165 1.54 5.86 -8.78
N ARG A 166 0.93 4.71 -8.45
CA ARG A 166 -0.02 4.05 -9.36
C ARG A 166 -1.26 4.90 -9.61
N TYR A 167 -1.78 5.56 -8.58
CA TYR A 167 -2.92 6.47 -8.73
C TYR A 167 -2.54 7.76 -9.44
N ARG A 168 -1.33 8.28 -9.22
CA ARG A 168 -0.78 9.44 -9.94
C ARG A 168 -0.66 9.17 -11.44
N LEU A 169 -0.35 7.92 -11.82
CA LEU A 169 -0.25 7.48 -13.21
C LEU A 169 -1.59 7.07 -13.84
N ARG A 170 -2.63 6.78 -13.05
CA ARG A 170 -4.00 6.59 -13.54
C ARG A 170 -4.57 7.94 -14.01
N GLY A 171 -4.37 8.27 -15.28
CA GLY A 171 -5.00 9.40 -15.94
C GLY A 171 -6.53 9.30 -15.95
N THR A 172 -7.23 10.43 -16.10
CA THR A 172 -8.67 10.40 -16.40
C THR A 172 -8.91 9.80 -17.79
N PRO A 173 -10.14 9.38 -18.13
CA PRO A 173 -10.50 8.95 -19.49
C PRO A 173 -10.13 9.94 -20.62
N ASN A 174 -9.78 11.19 -20.27
CA ASN A 174 -9.39 12.26 -21.20
C ASN A 174 -7.88 12.57 -21.20
N GLY A 175 -7.04 11.78 -20.52
CA GLY A 175 -5.58 11.98 -20.52
C GLY A 175 -5.10 13.16 -19.66
N GLU A 176 -5.97 13.79 -18.88
CA GLU A 176 -5.58 14.82 -17.91
C GLU A 176 -5.03 14.17 -16.63
N LYS A 177 -3.86 14.63 -16.18
CA LYS A 177 -3.26 14.24 -14.88
C LYS A 177 -4.20 14.70 -13.76
N ARG A 178 -4.90 13.78 -13.09
CA ARG A 178 -5.73 14.10 -11.92
C ARG A 178 -4.88 14.00 -10.65
N GLY A 179 -4.77 15.10 -9.89
CA GLY A 179 -4.20 15.04 -8.53
C GLY A 179 -3.35 16.23 -8.07
N LEU A 180 -3.36 17.36 -8.77
CA LEU A 180 -2.82 18.59 -8.20
C LEU A 180 -3.99 19.56 -8.07
N MET A 181 -4.36 19.88 -6.82
CA MET A 181 -4.92 21.21 -6.54
C MET A 181 -4.01 22.22 -7.26
N PRO A 182 -4.55 23.23 -7.96
CA PRO A 182 -3.70 24.18 -8.66
C PRO A 182 -2.75 24.83 -7.66
N THR A 183 -1.47 24.46 -7.73
CA THR A 183 -0.41 25.16 -7.00
C THR A 183 -0.28 26.52 -7.65
N THR A 184 -0.51 27.61 -6.91
CA THR A 184 -0.50 28.99 -7.42
C THR A 184 0.89 29.52 -7.79
N ASN A 185 1.83 28.65 -8.16
CA ASN A 185 3.11 29.04 -8.74
C ASN A 185 3.50 28.05 -9.83
N GLU A 186 3.42 28.48 -11.08
CA GLU A 186 4.03 27.79 -12.21
C GLU A 186 5.56 27.95 -12.14
N PRO A 187 6.35 26.86 -12.20
CA PRO A 187 7.78 26.99 -12.45
C PRO A 187 8.02 27.21 -13.96
N ALA A 188 9.00 28.06 -14.26
CA ALA A 188 9.40 28.38 -15.64
C ALA A 188 9.86 27.12 -16.40
N PRO A 189 9.59 27.01 -17.71
CA PRO A 189 10.03 25.85 -18.49
C PRO A 189 11.55 25.81 -18.64
N GLU A 190 12.15 24.65 -18.37
CA GLU A 190 13.57 24.40 -18.62
C GLU A 190 13.86 24.25 -20.13
N PRO A 191 15.07 24.64 -20.59
CA PRO A 191 15.43 24.56 -22.00
C PRO A 191 15.72 23.13 -22.44
N GLU A 192 15.30 22.81 -23.66
CA GLU A 192 15.39 21.48 -24.27
C GLU A 192 16.83 21.22 -24.80
N GLU A 193 17.50 20.17 -24.30
CA GLU A 193 18.82 19.76 -24.81
C GLU A 193 18.71 18.92 -26.10
N PRO A 194 19.60 19.10 -27.09
CA PRO A 194 19.55 18.36 -28.35
C PRO A 194 20.07 16.93 -28.18
N GLN A 195 19.32 15.96 -28.70
CA GLN A 195 19.72 14.55 -28.65
C GLN A 195 20.88 14.22 -29.60
N PRO A 196 21.90 13.45 -29.17
CA PRO A 196 23.00 13.01 -30.02
C PRO A 196 22.56 11.89 -30.98
N PRO A 197 23.26 11.73 -32.12
CA PRO A 197 22.87 10.76 -33.16
C PRO A 197 23.11 9.32 -32.72
N GLU A 198 22.18 8.46 -33.13
CA GLU A 198 22.13 7.03 -32.83
C GLU A 198 23.24 6.26 -33.56
N ILE A 199 24.09 5.55 -32.82
CA ILE A 199 25.13 4.66 -33.36
C ILE A 199 24.72 3.23 -33.00
N SER A 200 24.46 2.39 -34.02
CA SER A 200 24.12 0.98 -33.81
C SER A 200 25.30 0.21 -33.17
N PRO A 201 25.07 -0.57 -32.10
CA PRO A 201 26.12 -1.36 -31.48
C PRO A 201 26.47 -2.60 -32.34
N PRO A 202 27.74 -3.05 -32.34
CA PRO A 202 28.13 -4.30 -32.97
C PRO A 202 27.65 -5.51 -32.17
N SER A 203 27.30 -6.59 -32.88
CA SER A 203 26.75 -7.83 -32.35
C SER A 203 27.65 -8.49 -31.30
N ALA A 204 27.10 -8.72 -30.11
CA ALA A 204 27.75 -9.48 -29.03
C ALA A 204 27.77 -10.99 -29.33
N PRO A 205 28.78 -11.74 -28.86
CA PRO A 205 28.85 -13.19 -29.04
C PRO A 205 27.83 -13.91 -28.14
N ALA A 206 27.33 -15.05 -28.64
CA ALA A 206 26.28 -15.85 -28.00
C ALA A 206 26.67 -16.33 -26.60
N THR A 207 26.05 -15.74 -25.59
CA THR A 207 25.98 -16.29 -24.22
C THR A 207 25.06 -17.50 -24.23
N LEU A 208 25.51 -18.60 -23.60
CA LEU A 208 24.68 -19.77 -23.31
C LEU A 208 23.39 -19.31 -22.60
N GLN A 209 22.26 -19.41 -23.31
CA GLN A 209 20.95 -19.13 -22.74
C GLN A 209 20.68 -20.12 -21.59
N PRO A 210 20.21 -19.66 -20.42
CA PRO A 210 19.71 -20.56 -19.38
C PRO A 210 18.57 -21.42 -19.96
N PRO A 211 18.33 -22.63 -19.41
CA PRO A 211 17.28 -23.51 -19.90
C PRO A 211 15.96 -22.76 -19.95
N GLU A 212 15.30 -22.79 -21.11
CA GLU A 212 14.01 -22.12 -21.28
C GLU A 212 13.01 -22.68 -20.25
N PRO A 213 12.23 -21.81 -19.57
CA PRO A 213 11.23 -22.26 -18.62
C PRO A 213 10.23 -23.20 -19.32
N PRO A 214 9.66 -24.18 -18.59
CA PRO A 214 8.65 -25.08 -19.15
C PRO A 214 7.55 -24.30 -19.85
N ALA A 215 7.12 -24.76 -21.04
CA ALA A 215 6.13 -24.05 -21.86
C ALA A 215 4.83 -23.73 -21.09
N ALA A 216 4.44 -24.61 -20.17
CA ALA A 216 3.32 -24.40 -19.24
C ALA A 216 3.52 -23.16 -18.36
N LEU A 217 4.72 -23.00 -17.75
CA LEU A 217 5.03 -21.84 -16.90
C LEU A 217 5.02 -20.55 -17.72
N THR A 218 5.54 -20.57 -18.94
CA THR A 218 5.54 -19.40 -19.85
C THR A 218 4.12 -18.95 -20.17
N ALA A 219 3.20 -19.87 -20.50
CA ALA A 219 1.81 -19.54 -20.77
C ALA A 219 1.10 -18.97 -19.53
N ILE A 220 1.32 -19.56 -18.36
CA ILE A 220 0.78 -19.09 -17.08
C ILE A 220 1.29 -17.67 -16.75
N MET A 221 2.59 -17.40 -16.97
CA MET A 221 3.18 -16.08 -16.75
C MET A 221 2.58 -15.02 -17.66
N GLN A 222 2.36 -15.34 -18.93
CA GLN A 222 1.72 -14.43 -19.89
C GLN A 222 0.29 -14.10 -19.47
N ALA A 223 -0.49 -15.10 -19.04
CA ALA A 223 -1.85 -14.89 -18.55
C ALA A 223 -1.89 -14.05 -17.26
N ALA A 224 -0.88 -14.19 -16.39
CA ALA A 224 -0.76 -13.46 -15.13
C ALA A 224 -0.15 -12.05 -15.28
N ALA A 225 0.48 -11.74 -16.41
CA ALA A 225 1.25 -10.51 -16.60
C ALA A 225 0.39 -9.26 -16.39
N GLY A 226 0.74 -8.44 -15.40
CA GLY A 226 -0.01 -7.20 -15.09
C GLY A 226 -1.37 -7.42 -14.41
N LEU A 227 -1.67 -8.64 -13.94
CA LEU A 227 -2.69 -8.86 -12.92
C LEU A 227 -2.09 -8.60 -11.53
N LEU A 228 -2.88 -7.99 -10.65
CA LEU A 228 -2.51 -7.71 -9.27
C LEU A 228 -3.54 -8.36 -8.35
N MET A 229 -3.08 -8.96 -7.25
CA MET A 229 -3.96 -9.58 -6.26
C MET A 229 -4.78 -8.49 -5.55
N PRO A 230 -6.13 -8.45 -5.66
CA PRO A 230 -6.95 -7.38 -5.12
C PRO A 230 -7.04 -7.49 -3.58
N SER A 231 -6.01 -6.96 -2.92
CA SER A 231 -5.84 -6.91 -1.47
C SER A 231 -5.04 -5.67 -1.10
N GLU A 232 -4.82 -5.43 0.19
CA GLU A 232 -3.98 -4.30 0.64
C GLU A 232 -2.56 -4.30 0.06
N SER A 233 -2.04 -5.44 -0.41
CA SER A 233 -0.73 -5.52 -1.06
C SER A 233 -0.77 -5.04 -2.52
N ASP A 234 -1.89 -5.24 -3.23
CA ASP A 234 -1.97 -5.23 -4.69
C ASP A 234 -0.75 -5.89 -5.37
N ALA A 235 -0.27 -7.00 -4.81
CA ALA A 235 0.98 -7.62 -5.24
C ALA A 235 0.84 -8.27 -6.61
N PRO A 236 1.89 -8.24 -7.46
CA PRO A 236 1.89 -8.96 -8.72
C PRO A 236 1.93 -10.47 -8.48
N PHE A 237 1.57 -11.23 -9.51
CA PHE A 237 1.82 -12.66 -9.57
C PHE A 237 3.22 -12.89 -10.14
N THR A 238 3.99 -13.75 -9.48
CA THR A 238 5.36 -14.13 -9.86
C THR A 238 5.42 -15.63 -10.08
N PRO A 239 6.24 -16.15 -11.01
CA PRO A 239 6.35 -17.58 -11.24
C PRO A 239 6.88 -18.30 -10.00
N PHE A 240 6.35 -19.49 -9.75
CA PHE A 240 6.85 -20.42 -8.74
C PHE A 240 7.19 -21.75 -9.42
N HIS A 241 8.41 -22.22 -9.19
CA HIS A 241 8.88 -23.51 -9.66
C HIS A 241 9.47 -24.26 -8.47
N TRP A 242 8.88 -25.42 -8.19
CA TRP A 242 9.38 -26.29 -7.14
C TRP A 242 10.52 -27.13 -7.69
N THR A 243 11.69 -27.03 -7.05
CA THR A 243 12.93 -27.66 -7.53
C THR A 243 13.36 -28.86 -6.72
N GLU A 244 12.65 -29.19 -5.63
CA GLU A 244 12.95 -30.37 -4.82
C GLU A 244 12.31 -31.63 -5.43
N ASP A 245 13.04 -32.75 -5.36
CA ASP A 245 12.53 -34.05 -5.76
C ASP A 245 11.47 -34.54 -4.76
N GLY A 246 10.22 -34.73 -5.22
CA GLY A 246 9.15 -35.32 -4.42
C GLY A 246 7.88 -34.48 -4.32
N PRO A 247 6.98 -34.82 -3.37
CA PRO A 247 5.77 -34.04 -3.14
C PRO A 247 6.09 -32.71 -2.44
N ILE A 248 5.24 -31.71 -2.66
CA ILE A 248 5.29 -30.47 -1.89
C ILE A 248 4.94 -30.78 -0.43
N THR A 249 5.83 -30.41 0.49
CA THR A 249 5.63 -30.55 1.94
C THR A 249 5.56 -29.18 2.60
N PRO A 250 4.87 -29.03 3.74
CA PRO A 250 4.89 -27.78 4.51
C PRO A 250 6.31 -27.31 4.82
N GLU A 251 7.19 -28.22 5.23
CA GLU A 251 8.59 -27.90 5.57
C GLU A 251 9.36 -27.38 4.35
N GLY A 252 9.19 -28.01 3.18
CA GLY A 252 9.82 -27.54 1.95
C GLY A 252 9.27 -26.19 1.50
N ILE A 253 7.97 -25.91 1.69
CA ILE A 253 7.38 -24.60 1.37
C ILE A 253 8.03 -23.52 2.24
N LEU A 254 8.17 -23.78 3.54
CA LEU A 254 8.82 -22.84 4.46
C LEU A 254 10.28 -22.62 4.08
N ALA A 255 11.01 -23.67 3.72
CA ALA A 255 12.40 -23.58 3.26
C ALA A 255 12.51 -22.77 1.95
N ALA A 256 11.68 -23.05 0.94
CA ALA A 256 11.67 -22.36 -0.34
C ALA A 256 11.28 -20.88 -0.25
N LEU A 257 10.54 -20.50 0.80
CA LEU A 257 10.14 -19.12 1.09
C LEU A 257 11.03 -18.44 2.14
N GLU A 258 12.08 -19.12 2.64
CA GLU A 258 12.96 -18.64 3.71
C GLU A 258 12.18 -18.21 4.98
N ARG A 259 11.16 -18.99 5.36
CA ARG A 259 10.29 -18.75 6.52
C ARG A 259 10.67 -19.64 7.69
N SER A 260 10.34 -19.17 8.89
CA SER A 260 10.56 -19.92 10.13
C SER A 260 9.64 -21.15 10.21
N ALA A 261 10.11 -22.22 10.87
CA ALA A 261 9.40 -23.49 10.99
C ALA A 261 8.04 -23.38 11.72
N ASP A 262 7.83 -22.32 12.50
CA ASP A 262 6.60 -22.00 13.22
C ASP A 262 5.61 -21.13 12.40
N THR A 263 5.98 -20.72 11.18
CA THR A 263 5.08 -19.95 10.31
C THR A 263 3.88 -20.83 9.91
N PRO A 264 2.64 -20.40 10.13
CA PRO A 264 1.47 -21.21 9.82
C PRO A 264 1.30 -21.36 8.31
N ILE A 265 0.92 -22.58 7.89
CA ILE A 265 0.52 -22.90 6.53
C ILE A 265 -0.90 -23.47 6.54
N VAL A 266 -1.76 -22.91 5.71
CA VAL A 266 -3.12 -23.40 5.49
C VAL A 266 -3.29 -23.77 4.02
N THR A 267 -3.68 -25.02 3.77
CA THR A 267 -4.08 -25.46 2.44
C THR A 267 -5.52 -25.03 2.16
N GLY A 268 -5.75 -24.47 0.99
CA GLY A 268 -7.06 -24.02 0.53
C GLY A 268 -7.36 -24.46 -0.91
N ASP A 269 -8.52 -24.04 -1.39
CA ASP A 269 -9.00 -24.33 -2.74
C ASP A 269 -8.58 -23.22 -3.71
N ALA A 270 -7.66 -23.55 -4.62
CA ALA A 270 -7.16 -22.64 -5.65
C ALA A 270 -8.26 -22.22 -6.64
N LEU A 271 -9.14 -23.14 -7.02
CA LEU A 271 -10.21 -22.86 -7.98
C LEU A 271 -11.29 -21.98 -7.35
N ALA A 272 -11.61 -22.19 -6.07
CA ALA A 272 -12.53 -21.31 -5.35
C ALA A 272 -12.02 -19.86 -5.34
N LEU A 273 -10.73 -19.65 -5.03
CA LEU A 273 -10.11 -18.32 -5.07
C LEU A 273 -10.16 -17.72 -6.49
N LEU A 274 -9.72 -18.47 -7.49
CA LEU A 274 -9.69 -17.98 -8.88
C LEU A 274 -11.09 -17.68 -9.42
N ASN A 275 -12.10 -18.50 -9.09
CA ASN A 275 -13.49 -18.25 -9.44
C ASN A 275 -14.03 -16.99 -8.76
N GLN A 276 -13.66 -16.75 -7.50
CA GLN A 276 -14.03 -15.52 -6.79
C GLN A 276 -13.42 -14.27 -7.45
N LEU A 277 -12.17 -14.36 -7.90
CA LEU A 277 -11.48 -13.26 -8.60
C LEU A 277 -12.03 -13.03 -10.02
N ALA A 278 -12.43 -14.11 -10.70
CA ALA A 278 -13.01 -14.08 -12.04
C ALA A 278 -14.50 -13.70 -12.07
N ALA A 279 -15.17 -13.64 -10.92
CA ALA A 279 -16.60 -13.39 -10.84
C ALA A 279 -16.93 -11.93 -11.19
N GLU A 280 -17.58 -11.72 -12.34
CA GLU A 280 -18.19 -10.44 -12.67
C GLU A 280 -19.36 -10.14 -11.73
N ARG A 281 -19.49 -8.87 -11.33
CA ARG A 281 -20.59 -8.40 -10.47
C ARG A 281 -21.37 -7.32 -11.20
N ALA A 282 -22.66 -7.22 -10.89
CA ALA A 282 -23.59 -6.31 -11.58
C ALA A 282 -23.14 -4.84 -11.55
N TRP A 283 -22.42 -4.43 -10.51
CA TRP A 283 -21.91 -3.06 -10.29
C TRP A 283 -20.49 -2.81 -10.82
N PHE A 284 -19.86 -3.78 -11.49
CA PHE A 284 -18.53 -3.56 -12.07
C PHE A 284 -18.58 -2.57 -13.23
N GLY A 285 -17.66 -1.61 -13.23
CA GLY A 285 -17.39 -0.75 -14.37
C GLY A 285 -16.62 -1.51 -15.45
N THR A 286 -16.23 -0.81 -16.52
CA THR A 286 -15.54 -1.43 -17.67
C THR A 286 -14.19 -2.04 -17.25
N GLU A 287 -13.40 -1.33 -16.45
CA GLU A 287 -12.07 -1.80 -16.02
C GLU A 287 -12.16 -3.02 -15.09
N GLU A 288 -13.12 -3.04 -14.16
CA GLU A 288 -13.31 -4.16 -13.25
C GLU A 288 -13.78 -5.40 -13.99
N ARG A 289 -14.64 -5.26 -15.00
CA ARG A 289 -15.04 -6.37 -15.88
C ARG A 289 -13.86 -6.90 -16.69
N THR A 290 -13.06 -6.01 -17.29
CA THR A 290 -11.83 -6.41 -17.99
C THR A 290 -10.89 -7.16 -17.05
N THR A 291 -10.73 -6.70 -15.81
CA THR A 291 -9.90 -7.38 -14.81
C THR A 291 -10.44 -8.76 -14.45
N ALA A 292 -11.75 -8.88 -14.21
CA ALA A 292 -12.40 -10.17 -13.94
C ALA A 292 -12.24 -11.16 -15.11
N GLN A 293 -12.38 -10.69 -16.35
CA GLN A 293 -12.16 -11.51 -17.56
C GLN A 293 -10.72 -11.97 -17.69
N ARG A 294 -9.75 -11.11 -17.34
CA ARG A 294 -8.33 -11.50 -17.29
C ARG A 294 -8.07 -12.56 -16.20
N PHE A 295 -8.72 -12.45 -15.04
CA PHE A 295 -8.66 -13.51 -14.02
C PHE A 295 -9.32 -14.81 -14.47
N ALA A 296 -10.42 -14.74 -15.23
CA ALA A 296 -11.04 -15.92 -15.85
C ALA A 296 -10.07 -16.59 -16.84
N HIS A 297 -9.40 -15.80 -17.68
CA HIS A 297 -8.38 -16.30 -18.60
C HIS A 297 -7.19 -16.94 -17.86
N LEU A 298 -6.72 -16.33 -16.77
CA LEU A 298 -5.68 -16.91 -15.93
C LEU A 298 -6.11 -18.24 -15.31
N ARG A 299 -7.33 -18.31 -14.76
CA ARG A 299 -7.90 -19.55 -14.22
C ARG A 299 -7.91 -20.65 -15.27
N ASP A 300 -8.44 -20.36 -16.45
CA ASP A 300 -8.58 -21.35 -17.52
C ASP A 300 -7.21 -21.84 -17.99
N THR A 301 -6.23 -20.93 -18.09
CA THR A 301 -4.83 -21.25 -18.40
C THR A 301 -4.20 -22.16 -17.35
N LEU A 302 -4.36 -21.85 -16.07
CA LEU A 302 -3.88 -22.68 -14.96
C LEU A 302 -4.50 -24.09 -15.01
N THR A 303 -5.81 -24.20 -15.21
CA THR A 303 -6.49 -25.51 -15.29
C THR A 303 -6.19 -26.31 -16.55
N THR A 304 -5.78 -25.63 -17.63
CA THR A 304 -5.39 -26.30 -18.88
C THR A 304 -4.00 -26.90 -18.74
N HIS A 305 -3.08 -26.20 -18.07
CA HIS A 305 -1.68 -26.58 -17.99
C HIS A 305 -1.31 -27.35 -16.73
N LEU A 306 -2.08 -27.21 -15.64
CA LEU A 306 -1.78 -27.81 -14.35
C LEU A 306 -2.91 -28.75 -13.88
N HIS A 307 -2.51 -29.89 -13.34
CA HIS A 307 -3.36 -30.81 -12.59
C HIS A 307 -3.09 -30.70 -11.07
N ASP A 308 -4.05 -31.16 -10.27
CA ASP A 308 -4.00 -31.13 -8.79
C ASP A 308 -3.70 -29.73 -8.22
N LEU A 309 -4.27 -28.69 -8.84
CA LEU A 309 -4.04 -27.30 -8.47
C LEU A 309 -4.47 -27.04 -7.01
N THR A 310 -3.51 -26.64 -6.19
CA THR A 310 -3.64 -26.45 -4.75
C THR A 310 -3.23 -25.02 -4.37
N LEU A 311 -3.94 -24.43 -3.41
CA LEU A 311 -3.57 -23.15 -2.82
C LEU A 311 -2.90 -23.38 -1.47
N TYR A 312 -1.69 -22.85 -1.28
CA TYR A 312 -1.07 -22.74 0.04
C TYR A 312 -1.06 -21.29 0.48
N ARG A 313 -1.48 -21.05 1.72
CA ARG A 313 -1.49 -19.76 2.39
C ARG A 313 -0.45 -19.81 3.50
N VAL A 314 0.61 -19.00 3.41
CA VAL A 314 1.77 -19.07 4.30
C VAL A 314 1.92 -17.75 5.06
N GLY A 315 1.75 -17.77 6.38
CA GLY A 315 1.79 -16.59 7.25
C GLY A 315 0.41 -16.16 7.78
N GLU A 316 0.41 -15.16 8.67
CA GLU A 316 -0.81 -14.65 9.34
C GLU A 316 -1.23 -13.26 8.88
N ILE A 317 -0.29 -12.31 8.81
CA ILE A 317 -0.55 -10.91 8.42
C ILE A 317 -0.11 -10.68 6.97
N GLU A 318 1.14 -10.98 6.67
CA GLU A 318 1.65 -11.06 5.30
C GLU A 318 1.58 -12.52 4.83
N VAL A 319 0.47 -12.82 4.15
CA VAL A 319 0.13 -14.15 3.69
C VAL A 319 0.66 -14.32 2.26
N THR A 320 1.67 -15.16 2.10
CA THR A 320 2.10 -15.58 0.75
C THR A 320 1.12 -16.61 0.23
N LEU A 321 0.52 -16.34 -0.94
CA LEU A 321 -0.33 -17.28 -1.64
C LEU A 321 0.50 -18.01 -2.71
N LEU A 322 0.51 -19.33 -2.64
CA LEU A 322 1.10 -20.19 -3.67
C LEU A 322 -0.02 -20.98 -4.36
N LEU A 323 -0.23 -20.73 -5.64
CA LEU A 323 -1.12 -21.50 -6.52
C LEU A 323 -0.25 -22.49 -7.28
N VAL A 324 -0.21 -23.76 -6.85
CA VAL A 324 0.75 -24.75 -7.37
C VAL A 324 0.03 -26.01 -7.83
N GLY A 325 0.43 -26.53 -8.99
CA GLY A 325 -0.06 -27.79 -9.54
C GLY A 325 1.04 -28.45 -10.37
N LYS A 326 0.74 -29.61 -10.94
CA LYS A 326 1.69 -30.36 -11.76
C LYS A 326 1.42 -30.16 -13.24
N ASP A 327 2.45 -30.00 -14.06
CA ASP A 327 2.30 -29.99 -15.52
C ASP A 327 2.25 -31.40 -16.13
N ALA A 328 2.18 -31.49 -17.46
CA ALA A 328 2.14 -32.78 -18.16
C ALA A 328 3.40 -33.66 -17.94
N GLN A 329 4.51 -33.06 -17.50
CA GLN A 329 5.78 -33.71 -17.17
C GLN A 329 5.87 -34.04 -15.68
N ALA A 330 4.79 -33.86 -14.91
CA ALA A 330 4.72 -34.01 -13.46
C ALA A 330 5.66 -33.06 -12.69
N GLN A 331 6.06 -31.94 -13.30
CA GLN A 331 6.79 -30.87 -12.64
C GLN A 331 5.83 -29.96 -11.88
N TRP A 332 6.20 -29.59 -10.66
CA TRP A 332 5.41 -28.70 -9.81
C TRP A 332 5.66 -27.23 -10.18
N LEU A 333 4.65 -26.60 -10.79
CA LEU A 333 4.69 -25.24 -11.30
C LEU A 333 3.52 -24.43 -10.75
N GLY A 334 3.67 -23.11 -10.74
CA GLY A 334 2.64 -22.26 -10.18
C GLY A 334 2.92 -20.78 -10.23
N LEU A 335 2.09 -20.06 -9.46
CA LEU A 335 2.24 -18.63 -9.21
C LEU A 335 2.32 -18.36 -7.72
N ARG A 336 3.13 -17.38 -7.37
CA ARG A 336 3.21 -16.78 -6.05
C ARG A 336 2.70 -15.35 -6.09
N THR A 337 1.88 -14.98 -5.13
CA THR A 337 1.53 -13.58 -4.84
C THR A 337 1.48 -13.33 -3.34
N LEU A 338 1.32 -12.08 -2.93
CA LEU A 338 1.25 -11.68 -1.53
C LEU A 338 -0.13 -11.09 -1.25
N VAL A 339 -0.72 -11.45 -0.12
CA VAL A 339 -1.91 -10.80 0.45
C VAL A 339 -1.53 -10.27 1.81
N VAL A 340 -2.07 -9.09 2.12
CA VAL A 340 -1.98 -8.53 3.47
C VAL A 340 -3.38 -8.60 4.06
N GLU A 341 -3.51 -9.29 5.18
CA GLU A 341 -4.76 -9.44 5.93
C GLU A 341 -4.64 -8.63 7.21
N THR A 342 -5.59 -7.72 7.43
CA THR A 342 -5.69 -6.82 8.57
C THR A 342 -6.67 -7.31 9.62
#